data_AF-A0A7X9I8U8-F1
#
_entry.id   AF-A0A7X9I8U8-F1
#
_cell.length_a   1.000
_cell.length_b   1.000
_cell.length_c   1.000
_cell.angle_alpha   90.00
_cell.angle_beta   90.00
_cell.angle_gamma   90.00
#
_symmetry.space_group_name_H-M   'P 1'
#
loop_
_entity.id
_entity.type
_entity.pdbx_description
1 polymer ?
#
loop_
_entity_poly.entity_id
_entity_poly.type
_entity_poly.pdbx_seq_one_letter_code
_entity_poly.pdbx_strand_id
1 'polypeptide(L)'
;METKYEWKTSLFASDFELFKNGIRSGFLNKGNFRRKVTGELNMKNVLFTTKGFFGNETGITDPKTGVVYGRIVYSVWKSRASVEYQGKLYNWQFDNFFRTRWSIENENGILIRYKSVALKGFVYSYTGDEVLILTGFFIRNFFRQRSAGIANAL
;
A
#
# COMPACT_ATOMS: atom_id res chain seq x y z
N MET A 1 20.44 2.23 -4.94
CA MET A 1 20.23 3.70 -5.04
C MET A 1 18.89 4.02 -4.42
N GLU A 2 18.79 5.09 -3.63
CA GLU A 2 17.52 5.54 -3.05
C GLU A 2 16.67 6.23 -4.11
N THR A 3 15.41 5.82 -4.24
CA THR A 3 14.42 6.48 -5.11
C THR A 3 13.40 7.23 -4.26
N LYS A 4 13.16 8.50 -4.62
CA LYS A 4 12.17 9.36 -3.98
C LYS A 4 10.95 9.52 -4.89
N TYR A 5 9.76 9.31 -4.31
CA TYR A 5 8.49 9.67 -4.92
C TYR A 5 7.75 10.70 -4.08
N GLU A 6 7.04 11.59 -4.75
CA GLU A 6 6.01 12.43 -4.17
C GLU A 6 4.65 11.76 -4.38
N TRP A 7 3.73 11.91 -3.44
CA TRP A 7 2.39 11.39 -3.63
C TRP A 7 1.33 12.38 -3.14
N LYS A 8 0.16 12.30 -3.74
CA LYS A 8 -1.04 13.02 -3.29
C LYS A 8 -2.28 12.12 -3.37
N THR A 9 -3.28 12.44 -2.56
CA THR A 9 -4.60 11.80 -2.51
C THR A 9 -5.68 12.88 -2.38
N SER A 10 -6.95 12.55 -2.57
CA SER A 10 -8.07 13.46 -2.31
C SER A 10 -8.78 13.09 -1.01
N LEU A 11 -9.58 14.03 -0.47
CA LEU A 11 -10.24 13.90 0.84
C LEU A 11 -11.23 12.72 0.92
N PHE A 12 -11.68 12.20 -0.23
CA PHE A 12 -12.73 11.17 -0.30
C PHE A 12 -12.40 10.01 -1.24
N ALA A 13 -11.39 10.12 -2.09
CA ALA A 13 -10.99 9.00 -2.95
C ALA A 13 -10.01 8.10 -2.22
N SER A 14 -10.16 6.79 -2.45
CA SER A 14 -9.17 5.78 -2.08
C SER A 14 -7.95 5.81 -3.01
N ASP A 15 -7.80 6.91 -3.75
CA ASP A 15 -6.96 7.00 -4.92
C ASP A 15 -5.71 7.81 -4.59
N PHE A 16 -4.58 7.34 -5.08
CA PHE A 16 -3.28 7.93 -4.90
C PHE A 16 -2.65 8.16 -6.26
N GLU A 17 -1.96 9.28 -6.41
CA GLU A 17 -1.08 9.54 -7.54
C GLU A 17 0.35 9.65 -7.03
N LEU A 18 1.27 8.99 -7.73
CA LEU A 18 2.70 9.03 -7.43
C LEU A 18 3.44 9.79 -8.51
N PHE A 19 4.41 10.61 -8.10
CA PHE A 19 5.19 11.49 -8.96
C PHE A 19 6.68 11.27 -8.69
N LYS A 20 7.47 11.27 -9.75
CA LYS A 20 8.94 11.30 -9.69
C LYS A 20 9.40 12.53 -10.47
N ASN A 21 10.14 13.42 -9.81
CA ASN A 21 10.61 14.68 -10.39
C ASN A 21 9.47 15.52 -11.01
N GLY A 22 8.31 15.59 -10.35
CA GLY A 22 7.13 16.33 -10.83
C GLY A 22 6.32 15.63 -11.92
N ILE A 23 6.80 14.53 -12.49
CA ILE A 23 6.10 13.77 -13.54
C ILE A 23 5.33 12.63 -12.89
N ARG A 24 4.05 12.43 -13.26
CA ARG A 24 3.25 11.32 -12.77
C ARG A 24 3.89 10.00 -13.22
N SER A 25 4.23 9.15 -12.26
CA SER A 25 4.88 7.85 -12.49
C SER A 25 3.99 6.68 -12.12
N GLY A 26 2.87 6.91 -11.42
CA GLY A 26 1.99 5.84 -11.02
C GLY A 26 0.71 6.31 -10.32
N PHE A 27 -0.11 5.34 -9.96
CA PHE A 27 -1.34 5.52 -9.21
C PHE A 27 -1.74 4.26 -8.44
N LEU A 28 -2.65 4.42 -7.49
CA LEU A 28 -3.42 3.37 -6.86
C LEU A 28 -4.89 3.80 -6.88
N ASN A 29 -5.81 2.97 -7.36
CA ASN A 29 -7.22 3.33 -7.54
C ASN A 29 -8.14 2.14 -7.18
N LYS A 30 -9.22 2.41 -6.44
CA LYS A 30 -10.18 1.37 -5.98
C LYS A 30 -11.19 0.94 -7.05
N GLY A 31 -11.36 1.72 -8.10
CA GLY A 31 -12.36 1.51 -9.15
C GLY A 31 -13.77 1.35 -8.58
N ASN A 32 -14.64 0.70 -9.35
CA ASN A 32 -16.04 0.49 -8.97
C ASN A 32 -16.25 -0.77 -8.09
N PHE A 33 -15.21 -1.54 -7.83
CA PHE A 33 -15.32 -2.82 -7.13
C PHE A 33 -14.86 -2.69 -5.67
N ARG A 34 -15.80 -2.88 -4.73
CA ARG A 34 -15.59 -2.63 -3.29
C ARG A 34 -14.38 -3.36 -2.66
N ARG A 35 -13.89 -4.45 -3.27
CA ARG A 35 -12.81 -5.33 -2.77
C ARG A 35 -11.57 -5.39 -3.67
N LYS A 36 -11.55 -4.65 -4.78
CA LYS A 36 -10.41 -4.63 -5.70
C LYS A 36 -9.76 -3.25 -5.67
N VAL A 37 -8.45 -3.21 -5.77
CA VAL A 37 -7.69 -1.98 -5.96
C VAL A 37 -6.64 -2.25 -7.02
N THR A 38 -6.65 -1.47 -8.09
CA THR A 38 -5.66 -1.52 -9.16
C THR A 38 -4.57 -0.49 -8.89
N GLY A 39 -3.32 -0.84 -9.15
CA GLY A 39 -2.21 0.10 -9.10
C GLY A 39 -1.29 -0.05 -10.29
N GLU A 40 -0.64 1.04 -10.65
CA GLU A 40 0.44 1.08 -11.62
C GLU A 40 1.55 1.97 -11.10
N LEU A 41 2.80 1.57 -11.27
CA LEU A 41 3.96 2.42 -11.04
C LEU A 41 5.06 2.03 -12.04
N ASN A 42 5.63 3.00 -12.72
CA ASN A 42 6.62 2.79 -13.80
C ASN A 42 6.18 1.70 -14.81
N MET A 43 4.92 1.70 -15.25
CA MET A 43 4.30 0.69 -16.14
C MET A 43 4.08 -0.70 -15.51
N LYS A 44 4.58 -0.97 -14.30
CA LYS A 44 4.30 -2.21 -13.58
C LYS A 44 2.92 -2.16 -12.96
N ASN A 45 2.07 -3.10 -13.37
CA ASN A 45 0.68 -3.19 -12.98
C ASN A 45 0.47 -4.20 -11.84
N VAL A 46 -0.45 -3.91 -10.93
CA VAL A 46 -0.85 -4.78 -9.82
C VAL A 46 -2.34 -4.68 -9.53
N LEU A 47 -2.94 -5.80 -9.16
CA LEU A 47 -4.29 -5.91 -8.64
C LEU A 47 -4.25 -6.48 -7.23
N PHE A 48 -4.75 -5.70 -6.27
CA PHE A 48 -5.01 -6.12 -4.90
C PHE A 48 -6.47 -6.59 -4.78
N THR A 49 -6.67 -7.83 -4.32
CA THR A 49 -8.01 -8.39 -4.11
C THR A 49 -8.18 -8.86 -2.67
N THR A 50 -8.98 -8.13 -1.89
CA THR A 50 -9.27 -8.48 -0.49
C THR A 50 -10.31 -9.59 -0.41
N LYS A 51 -9.99 -10.68 0.29
CA LYS A 51 -10.87 -11.87 0.45
C LYS A 51 -11.55 -11.89 1.83
N GLY A 52 -12.70 -12.57 1.89
CA GLY A 52 -13.41 -12.88 3.14
C GLY A 52 -14.35 -11.79 3.67
N PHE A 53 -15.21 -12.17 4.62
CA PHE A 53 -16.19 -11.28 5.27
C PHE A 53 -15.50 -10.27 6.21
N PHE A 54 -14.42 -10.70 6.88
CA PHE A 54 -13.62 -9.86 7.77
C PHE A 54 -12.42 -9.17 7.08
N GLY A 55 -12.13 -9.51 5.82
CA GLY A 55 -11.05 -8.87 5.04
C GLY A 55 -9.65 -9.08 5.62
N ASN A 56 -9.36 -10.24 6.21
CA ASN A 56 -8.10 -10.47 6.93
C ASN A 56 -6.90 -10.75 6.01
N GLU A 57 -7.15 -10.95 4.71
CA GLU A 57 -6.13 -11.24 3.71
C GLU A 57 -6.44 -10.51 2.39
N THR A 58 -5.37 -10.05 1.73
CA THR A 58 -5.43 -9.51 0.37
C THR A 58 -4.43 -10.23 -0.52
N GLY A 59 -4.89 -10.72 -1.67
CA GLY A 59 -4.01 -11.26 -2.71
C GLY A 59 -3.41 -10.15 -3.58
N ILE A 60 -2.18 -10.36 -4.03
CA ILE A 60 -1.43 -9.49 -4.95
C ILE A 60 -1.29 -10.24 -6.27
N THR A 61 -1.85 -9.71 -7.35
CA THR A 61 -1.91 -10.39 -8.65
C THR A 61 -1.54 -9.47 -9.80
N ASP A 62 -1.09 -10.04 -10.90
CA ASP A 62 -1.02 -9.35 -12.18
C ASP A 62 -2.44 -9.21 -12.77
N PRO A 63 -2.90 -7.99 -13.12
CA PRO A 63 -4.26 -7.79 -13.61
C PRO A 63 -4.51 -8.38 -15.01
N LYS A 64 -3.47 -8.58 -15.83
CA LYS A 64 -3.61 -9.08 -17.21
C LYS A 64 -3.55 -10.60 -17.26
N THR A 65 -2.58 -11.18 -16.56
CA THR A 65 -2.29 -12.62 -16.60
C THR A 65 -2.94 -13.40 -15.46
N GLY A 66 -3.36 -12.72 -14.38
CA GLY A 66 -3.88 -13.36 -13.18
C GLY A 66 -2.82 -14.04 -12.31
N VAL A 67 -1.53 -13.94 -12.69
CA VAL A 67 -0.41 -14.52 -11.93
C VAL A 67 -0.40 -13.95 -10.52
N VAL A 68 -0.28 -14.83 -9.53
CA VAL A 68 -0.20 -14.44 -8.12
C VAL A 68 1.23 -14.05 -7.81
N TYR A 69 1.43 -12.79 -7.41
CA TYR A 69 2.72 -12.30 -6.94
C TYR A 69 2.93 -12.55 -5.45
N GLY A 70 1.84 -12.64 -4.68
CA GLY A 70 1.91 -12.78 -3.24
C GLY A 70 0.60 -12.50 -2.52
N ARG A 71 0.70 -12.27 -1.21
CA ARG A 71 -0.43 -11.96 -0.34
C ARG A 71 -0.03 -11.06 0.83
N ILE A 72 -1.03 -10.43 1.42
CA ILE A 72 -0.93 -9.55 2.58
C ILE A 72 -1.84 -10.13 3.67
N VAL A 73 -1.29 -10.33 4.87
CA VAL A 73 -2.02 -10.82 6.04
C VAL A 73 -2.04 -9.71 7.09
N TYR A 74 -3.23 -9.32 7.54
CA TYR A 74 -3.39 -8.20 8.48
C TYR A 74 -3.48 -8.67 9.93
N SER A 75 -2.68 -8.06 10.79
CA SER A 75 -2.87 -8.12 12.24
C SER A 75 -3.62 -6.87 12.70
N VAL A 76 -4.96 -6.96 12.71
CA VAL A 76 -5.84 -5.82 12.99
C VAL A 76 -5.58 -5.21 14.37
N TRP A 77 -5.36 -6.05 15.39
CA TRP A 77 -5.11 -5.59 16.76
C TRP A 77 -3.84 -4.73 16.88
N LYS A 78 -2.81 -5.02 16.06
CA LYS A 78 -1.53 -4.31 16.10
C LYS A 78 -1.39 -3.21 15.05
N SER A 79 -2.38 -3.05 14.15
CA SER A 79 -2.24 -2.20 12.95
C SER A 79 -0.96 -2.50 12.17
N ARG A 80 -0.63 -3.79 12.04
CA ARG A 80 0.54 -4.30 11.31
C ARG A 80 0.08 -5.26 10.23
N ALA A 81 0.91 -5.46 9.22
CA ALA A 81 0.67 -6.49 8.21
C ALA A 81 1.97 -7.22 7.87
N SER A 82 1.82 -8.48 7.48
CA SER A 82 2.90 -9.27 6.90
C SER A 82 2.61 -9.45 5.42
N VAL A 83 3.63 -9.25 4.59
CA VAL A 83 3.53 -9.34 3.14
C VAL A 83 4.42 -10.49 2.69
N GLU A 84 3.81 -11.51 2.09
CA GLU A 84 4.52 -12.59 1.43
C GLU A 84 4.53 -12.27 -0.06
N TYR A 85 5.71 -12.02 -0.63
CA TYR A 85 5.85 -11.56 -2.00
C TYR A 85 7.13 -12.13 -2.63
N GLN A 86 6.98 -12.81 -3.79
CA GLN A 86 8.08 -13.50 -4.48
C GLN A 86 8.93 -14.42 -3.57
N GLY A 87 8.28 -15.17 -2.68
CA GLY A 87 8.94 -16.09 -1.75
C GLY A 87 9.68 -15.40 -0.60
N LYS A 88 9.55 -14.08 -0.44
CA LYS A 88 10.13 -13.31 0.66
C LYS A 88 9.05 -12.80 1.59
N LEU A 89 9.40 -12.69 2.88
CA LEU A 89 8.54 -12.11 3.90
C LEU A 89 8.97 -10.67 4.20
N TYR A 90 8.00 -9.77 4.23
CA TYR A 90 8.18 -8.39 4.62
C TYR A 90 7.20 -8.02 5.73
N ASN A 91 7.63 -7.11 6.59
CA ASN A 91 6.79 -6.53 7.63
C ASN A 91 6.39 -5.11 7.25
N TRP A 92 5.14 -4.78 7.50
CA TRP A 92 4.60 -3.44 7.35
C TRP A 92 4.06 -2.95 8.68
N GLN A 93 4.39 -1.71 9.05
CA GLN A 93 3.87 -1.09 10.27
C GLN A 93 3.86 0.44 10.20
N PHE A 94 3.03 1.05 11.06
CA PHE A 94 3.15 2.48 11.35
C PHE A 94 4.36 2.74 12.26
N ASP A 95 5.12 3.79 11.95
CA ASP A 95 6.34 4.16 12.68
C ASP A 95 6.07 5.23 13.75
N ASN A 96 4.83 5.75 13.83
CA ASN A 96 4.47 6.78 14.81
C ASN A 96 3.01 6.71 15.24
N PHE A 97 2.74 7.27 16.42
CA PHE A 97 1.42 7.26 17.07
C PHE A 97 0.32 7.89 16.20
N PHE A 98 0.64 9.00 15.51
CA PHE A 98 -0.29 9.70 14.61
C PHE A 98 -0.50 8.99 13.27
N ARG A 99 0.12 7.83 13.02
CA ARG A 99 -0.04 7.03 11.78
C ARG A 99 0.26 7.83 10.50
N THR A 100 1.14 8.82 10.60
CA THR A 100 1.59 9.65 9.48
C THR A 100 2.90 9.17 8.86
N ARG A 101 3.58 8.22 9.51
CA ARG A 101 4.77 7.53 8.99
C ARG A 101 4.55 6.02 9.07
N TRP A 102 5.00 5.32 8.06
CA TRP A 102 4.96 3.86 8.00
C TRP A 102 6.09 3.36 7.12
N SER A 103 6.39 2.07 7.25
CA SER A 103 7.52 1.46 6.57
C SER A 103 7.22 0.03 6.10
N ILE A 104 8.01 -0.42 5.12
CA ILE A 104 8.18 -1.83 4.77
C ILE A 104 9.62 -2.22 5.06
N GLU A 105 9.81 -3.32 5.77
CA GLU A 105 11.11 -3.89 6.11
C GLU A 105 11.17 -5.39 5.83
N ASN A 106 12.37 -5.91 5.67
CA ASN A 106 12.68 -7.34 5.68
C ASN A 106 13.75 -7.64 6.74
N GLU A 107 14.31 -8.85 6.72
CA GLU A 107 15.39 -9.26 7.61
C GLU A 107 16.65 -8.36 7.56
N ASN A 108 16.86 -7.65 6.44
CA ASN A 108 18.00 -6.75 6.24
C ASN A 108 17.68 -5.29 6.65
N GLY A 109 16.49 -5.04 7.18
CA GLY A 109 16.04 -3.73 7.65
C GLY A 109 15.04 -3.04 6.71
N ILE A 110 14.91 -1.72 6.90
CA ILE A 110 13.88 -0.92 6.24
C ILE A 110 14.21 -0.73 4.76
N LEU A 111 13.30 -1.17 3.89
CA LEU A 111 13.40 -1.02 2.44
C LEU A 111 12.67 0.21 1.93
N ILE A 112 11.53 0.55 2.53
CA ILE A 112 10.67 1.63 2.06
C ILE A 112 10.15 2.42 3.25
N ARG A 113 10.29 3.75 3.21
CA ARG A 113 9.74 4.68 4.20
C ARG A 113 8.72 5.59 3.56
N TYR A 114 7.62 5.79 4.24
CA TYR A 114 6.55 6.65 3.81
C TYR A 114 6.29 7.73 4.84
N LYS A 115 5.97 8.93 4.34
CA LYS A 115 5.59 10.07 5.17
C LYS A 115 4.36 10.74 4.57
N SER A 116 3.40 11.08 5.42
CA SER A 116 2.19 11.83 5.09
C SER A 116 2.16 13.16 5.83
N VAL A 117 1.78 14.20 5.11
CA VAL A 117 1.40 15.51 5.64
C VAL A 117 0.08 15.88 4.98
N ALA A 118 -1.01 15.78 5.75
CA ALA A 118 -2.39 15.89 5.24
C ALA A 118 -2.64 14.94 4.04
N LEU A 119 -2.93 15.50 2.87
CA LEU A 119 -3.29 14.78 1.64
C LEU A 119 -2.12 14.48 0.70
N LYS A 120 -0.89 14.81 1.11
CA LYS A 120 0.32 14.61 0.31
C LYS A 120 1.44 14.01 1.14
N GLY A 121 2.53 13.64 0.48
CA GLY A 121 3.70 13.13 1.18
C GLY A 121 4.79 12.61 0.28
N PHE A 122 5.66 11.81 0.88
CA PHE A 122 6.84 11.25 0.21
C PHE A 122 6.98 9.75 0.46
N VAL A 123 7.63 9.09 -0.49
CA VAL A 123 8.16 7.73 -0.36
C VAL A 123 9.65 7.77 -0.62
N TYR A 124 10.42 7.11 0.24
CA TYR A 124 11.84 6.86 0.08
C TYR A 124 12.03 5.36 -0.02
N SER A 125 12.53 4.87 -1.15
CA SER A 125 12.65 3.44 -1.44
C SER A 125 14.10 3.07 -1.74
N TYR A 126 14.63 2.07 -1.04
CA TYR A 126 15.92 1.42 -1.35
C TYR A 126 15.76 0.21 -2.27
N THR A 127 14.53 -0.12 -2.65
CA THR A 127 14.21 -1.13 -3.66
C THR A 127 13.64 -0.47 -4.93
N GLY A 128 13.89 -1.09 -6.08
CA GLY A 128 13.23 -0.75 -7.34
C GLY A 128 11.87 -1.42 -7.52
N ASP A 129 11.45 -2.27 -6.58
CA ASP A 129 10.23 -3.06 -6.71
C ASP A 129 8.96 -2.21 -6.58
N GLU A 130 8.32 -1.94 -7.72
CA GLU A 130 7.14 -1.10 -7.78
C GLU A 130 5.91 -1.71 -7.08
N VAL A 131 5.78 -3.03 -7.12
CA VAL A 131 4.65 -3.73 -6.50
C VAL A 131 4.74 -3.62 -4.99
N LEU A 132 5.95 -3.75 -4.42
CA LEU A 132 6.17 -3.58 -3.00
C LEU A 132 5.91 -2.12 -2.55
N ILE A 133 6.33 -1.13 -3.34
CA ILE A 133 6.04 0.29 -3.08
C ILE A 133 4.52 0.54 -3.03
N LEU A 134 3.77 0.03 -4.02
CA LEU A 134 2.31 0.16 -4.06
C LEU A 134 1.64 -0.62 -2.93
N THR A 135 2.18 -1.76 -2.53
CA THR A 135 1.68 -2.57 -1.41
C THR A 135 1.68 -1.78 -0.11
N GLY A 136 2.75 -1.03 0.19
CA GLY A 136 2.81 -0.23 1.41
C GLY A 136 1.78 0.90 1.46
N PHE A 137 1.43 1.50 0.32
CA PHE A 137 0.33 2.47 0.23
C PHE A 137 -1.03 1.82 0.44
N PHE A 138 -1.24 0.68 -0.22
CA PHE A 138 -2.49 -0.05 -0.15
C PHE A 138 -2.82 -0.43 1.30
N ILE A 139 -1.86 -0.98 2.04
CA ILE A 139 -2.04 -1.39 3.44
C ILE A 139 -2.41 -0.19 4.34
N ARG A 140 -1.73 0.95 4.18
CA ARG A 140 -2.05 2.18 4.92
C ARG A 140 -3.50 2.61 4.70
N ASN A 141 -3.96 2.59 3.45
CA ASN A 141 -5.32 2.97 3.10
C ASN A 141 -6.35 1.94 3.60
N PHE A 142 -6.00 0.65 3.58
CA PHE A 142 -6.83 -0.41 4.15
C PHE A 142 -7.11 -0.17 5.64
N PHE A 143 -6.07 0.10 6.44
CA PHE A 143 -6.24 0.43 7.86
C PHE A 143 -7.04 1.70 8.09
N ARG A 144 -6.79 2.77 7.30
CA ARG A 144 -7.54 4.03 7.39
C ARG A 144 -9.04 3.82 7.15
N GLN A 145 -9.41 3.06 6.11
CA GLN A 145 -10.82 2.77 5.79
C GLN A 145 -11.49 1.95 6.89
N ARG A 146 -10.78 0.99 7.47
CA ARG A 146 -11.32 0.15 8.56
C ARG A 146 -11.54 0.95 9.84
N SER A 147 -10.63 1.86 10.19
CA SER A 147 -10.81 2.76 11.35
C SER A 147 -11.98 3.72 11.17
N ALA A 148 -12.18 4.30 9.98
CA ALA A 148 -13.33 5.16 9.70
C ALA A 148 -14.66 4.40 9.74
N GLY A 149 -14.68 3.15 9.24
CA GLY A 149 -15.88 2.30 9.29
C GLY A 149 -16.32 1.94 10.71
N ILE A 150 -15.38 1.76 11.64
CA ILE A 150 -15.69 1.52 13.06
C ILE A 150 -16.26 2.79 13.71
N ALA A 151 -15.68 3.96 13.42
CA ALA A 151 -16.15 5.23 13.98
C ALA A 151 -17.57 5.61 13.53
N ASN A 152 -17.98 5.21 12.33
CA ASN A 152 -19.33 5.43 11.81
C ASN A 152 -20.36 4.37 12.28
N ALA A 153 -19.93 3.35 13.02
CA ALA A 153 -20.77 2.25 13.51
C ALA A 153 -21.03 2.31 15.03
N LEU A 154 -20.48 3.31 15.71
CA LEU A 154 -20.70 3.67 17.11
C LEU A 154 -21.62 4.89 17.18
#